data_AF-A0A842P0N6-F1
#
_entry.id   AF-A0A842P0N6-F1
#
_cell.length_a   1.000
_cell.length_b   1.000
_cell.length_c   1.000
_cell.angle_alpha   90.00
_cell.angle_beta   90.00
_cell.angle_gamma   90.00
#
_symmetry.space_group_name_H-M   'P 1'
#
loop_
_entity.id
_entity.type
_entity.pdbx_description
1 polymer ?
#
loop_
_entity_poly.entity_id
_entity_poly.type
_entity_poly.pdbx_seq_one_letter_code
_entity_poly.pdbx_strand_id
1 'polypeptide(L)'
;MVEGKIGEIQAKATLRRDVLRDINYLSTKGLISDNEVYYLIKNFLRNYLRLDYEFTKDELFEELKNVYLPYNIRSDFFKFIEKVFMFEYSQVSYSDEDLKTFLNEFKSYIDYLLVSTQERSKRVGSVVFKRWKDRTLDYFRKFRKHDVKKDDLQEKEVPHLSLEVMSPVMANHVEINSLLEKIYYSLYNSDLTSATDLYQKVVSLYNTLPPEEKASYYEVLNSVYDSIKKSGLSS
;
A
#
# COMPACT_ATOMS: atom_id res chain seq x y z
N MET A 1 -18.06 -16.28 18.71
CA MET A 1 -17.12 -15.38 18.01
C MET A 1 -16.09 -16.08 17.11
N VAL A 2 -15.84 -17.39 17.24
CA VAL A 2 -14.87 -18.11 16.38
C VAL A 2 -15.42 -18.40 14.98
N GLU A 3 -16.71 -18.71 14.85
CA GLU A 3 -17.34 -19.05 13.56
C GLU A 3 -17.28 -17.91 12.52
N GLY A 4 -17.44 -16.65 12.95
CA GLY A 4 -17.35 -15.49 12.05
C GLY A 4 -15.96 -15.30 11.42
N LYS A 5 -14.89 -15.60 12.16
CA LYS A 5 -13.51 -15.49 11.65
C LYS A 5 -13.21 -16.56 10.60
N ILE A 6 -13.72 -17.78 10.78
CA ILE A 6 -13.54 -18.88 9.83
C ILE A 6 -14.22 -18.53 8.50
N GLY A 7 -15.44 -18.00 8.54
CA GLY A 7 -16.17 -17.55 7.35
C GLY A 7 -15.42 -16.45 6.58
N GLU A 8 -14.84 -15.47 7.29
CA GLU A 8 -14.09 -14.38 6.65
C GLU A 8 -12.81 -14.87 5.94
N ILE A 9 -12.07 -15.80 6.57
CA ILE A 9 -10.86 -16.39 5.98
C ILE A 9 -11.21 -17.16 4.71
N GLN A 10 -12.27 -17.98 4.75
CA GLN A 10 -12.73 -18.73 3.58
C GLN A 10 -13.20 -17.79 2.46
N ALA A 11 -13.95 -16.74 2.79
CA ALA A 11 -14.40 -15.74 1.82
C ALA A 11 -13.22 -15.07 1.12
N LYS A 12 -12.19 -14.63 1.87
CA LYS A 12 -10.97 -14.04 1.29
C LYS A 12 -10.19 -15.03 0.44
N ALA A 13 -10.09 -16.29 0.86
CA ALA A 13 -9.41 -17.32 0.09
C ALA A 13 -10.12 -17.62 -1.24
N THR A 14 -11.46 -17.64 -1.25
CA THR A 14 -12.26 -17.79 -2.46
C THR A 14 -12.11 -16.58 -3.37
N LEU A 15 -12.28 -15.37 -2.85
CA LEU A 15 -12.07 -14.12 -3.61
C LEU A 15 -10.69 -14.08 -4.26
N ARG A 16 -9.64 -14.47 -3.51
CA ARG A 16 -8.26 -14.58 -4.03
C ARG A 16 -8.16 -15.55 -5.20
N ARG A 17 -8.76 -16.74 -5.06
CA ARG A 17 -8.70 -17.78 -6.08
C ARG A 17 -9.37 -17.31 -7.37
N ASP A 18 -10.54 -16.71 -7.25
CA ASP A 18 -11.33 -16.26 -8.38
C ASP A 18 -10.63 -15.12 -9.13
N VAL A 19 -10.17 -14.08 -8.42
CA VAL A 19 -9.46 -12.97 -9.08
C VAL A 19 -8.15 -13.43 -9.75
N LEU A 20 -7.42 -14.38 -9.15
CA LEU A 20 -6.19 -14.91 -9.75
C LEU A 20 -6.46 -15.77 -10.98
N ARG A 21 -7.58 -16.52 -11.00
CA ARG A 21 -8.03 -17.25 -12.18
C ARG A 21 -8.32 -16.28 -13.32
N ASP A 22 -9.03 -15.19 -13.02
CA ASP A 22 -9.45 -14.21 -14.02
C ASP A 22 -8.25 -13.42 -14.56
N ILE A 23 -7.28 -13.05 -13.70
CA ILE A 23 -5.99 -12.48 -14.12
C ILE A 23 -5.22 -13.42 -15.04
N ASN A 24 -5.13 -14.71 -14.69
CA ASN A 24 -4.41 -15.69 -15.49
C ASN A 24 -5.10 -15.90 -16.85
N TYR A 25 -6.43 -15.95 -16.86
CA TYR A 25 -7.22 -16.04 -18.09
C TYR A 25 -6.91 -14.86 -19.02
N LEU A 26 -7.05 -13.62 -18.53
CA LEU A 26 -6.73 -12.43 -19.33
C LEU A 26 -5.27 -12.44 -19.80
N SER A 27 -4.33 -12.83 -18.93
CA SER A 27 -2.90 -12.89 -19.29
C SER A 27 -2.58 -13.89 -20.40
N THR A 28 -3.39 -14.95 -20.56
CA THR A 28 -3.25 -15.94 -21.64
C THR A 28 -4.06 -15.61 -22.89
N LYS A 29 -4.97 -14.63 -22.79
CA LYS A 29 -5.81 -14.19 -23.90
C LYS A 29 -4.93 -13.52 -24.96
N GLY A 30 -5.23 -13.77 -26.24
CA GLY A 30 -4.46 -13.22 -27.35
C GLY A 30 -4.61 -11.71 -27.55
N LEU A 31 -5.75 -11.15 -27.13
CA LEU A 31 -6.03 -9.72 -27.14
C LEU A 31 -6.82 -9.36 -25.88
N ILE A 32 -6.29 -8.44 -25.08
CA ILE A 32 -6.93 -7.90 -23.88
C ILE A 32 -7.39 -6.47 -24.16
N SER A 33 -8.59 -6.08 -23.72
CA SER A 33 -9.00 -4.68 -23.73
C SER A 33 -8.77 -4.00 -22.37
N ASP A 34 -8.56 -2.69 -22.41
CA ASP A 34 -8.54 -1.81 -21.24
C ASP A 34 -9.79 -1.95 -20.36
N ASN A 35 -10.96 -2.05 -20.99
CA ASN A 35 -12.25 -2.29 -20.31
C ASN A 35 -12.24 -3.60 -19.51
N GLU A 36 -11.71 -4.69 -20.06
CA GLU A 36 -11.62 -5.97 -19.34
C GLU A 36 -10.75 -5.85 -18.08
N VAL A 37 -9.62 -5.15 -18.17
CA VAL A 37 -8.73 -4.92 -17.03
C VAL A 37 -9.39 -4.00 -16.00
N TYR A 38 -10.03 -2.92 -16.45
CA TYR A 38 -10.78 -1.99 -15.59
C TYR A 38 -11.86 -2.71 -14.78
N TYR A 39 -12.74 -3.45 -15.44
CA TYR A 39 -13.84 -4.16 -14.76
C TYR A 39 -13.36 -5.28 -13.85
N LEU A 40 -12.28 -5.98 -14.20
CA LEU A 40 -11.66 -6.98 -13.31
C LEU A 40 -11.22 -6.35 -11.99
N ILE A 41 -10.53 -5.21 -12.06
CA ILE A 41 -10.02 -4.51 -10.87
C ILE A 41 -11.18 -3.89 -10.08
N LYS A 42 -12.12 -3.22 -10.76
CA LYS A 42 -13.29 -2.59 -10.14
C LYS A 42 -14.15 -3.62 -9.41
N ASN A 43 -14.44 -4.77 -10.03
CA ASN A 43 -15.22 -5.84 -9.41
C ASN A 43 -14.49 -6.48 -8.23
N PHE A 44 -13.17 -6.66 -8.32
CA PHE A 44 -12.38 -7.13 -7.17
C PHE A 44 -12.49 -6.16 -5.99
N LEU A 45 -12.31 -4.85 -6.21
CA LEU A 45 -12.37 -3.85 -5.14
C LEU A 45 -13.77 -3.75 -4.53
N ARG A 46 -14.81 -3.81 -5.37
CA ARG A 46 -16.21 -3.90 -4.94
C ARG A 46 -16.41 -5.07 -3.97
N ASN A 47 -15.98 -6.27 -4.37
CA ASN A 47 -16.14 -7.48 -3.56
C ASN A 47 -15.27 -7.47 -2.30
N TYR A 48 -14.06 -6.91 -2.39
CA TYR A 48 -13.12 -6.81 -1.29
C TYR A 48 -13.63 -5.87 -0.19
N LEU A 49 -14.14 -4.70 -0.59
CA LEU A 49 -14.69 -3.69 0.31
C LEU A 49 -16.16 -3.93 0.68
N ARG A 50 -16.80 -4.93 0.03
CA ARG A 50 -18.23 -5.27 0.19
C ARG A 50 -19.16 -4.10 -0.14
N LEU A 51 -18.83 -3.37 -1.21
CA LEU A 51 -19.67 -2.28 -1.71
C LEU A 51 -20.80 -2.87 -2.54
N ASP A 52 -22.05 -2.53 -2.20
CA ASP A 52 -23.27 -2.95 -2.90
C ASP A 52 -23.79 -1.89 -3.89
N TYR A 53 -23.01 -0.83 -4.12
CA TYR A 53 -23.31 0.28 -5.03
C TYR A 53 -22.20 0.50 -6.07
N GLU A 54 -22.49 1.33 -7.07
CA GLU A 54 -21.48 1.83 -7.99
C GLU A 54 -20.74 3.00 -7.37
N PHE A 55 -19.42 2.87 -7.22
CA PHE A 55 -18.58 3.89 -6.63
C PHE A 55 -17.78 4.66 -7.69
N THR A 56 -17.57 5.93 -7.39
CA THR A 56 -16.63 6.82 -8.05
C THR A 56 -15.20 6.56 -7.58
N LYS A 57 -14.22 7.18 -8.25
CA LYS A 57 -12.82 7.12 -7.84
C LYS A 57 -12.63 7.66 -6.42
N ASP A 58 -13.27 8.78 -6.09
CA ASP A 58 -13.05 9.47 -4.82
C ASP A 58 -13.66 8.68 -3.65
N GLU A 59 -14.87 8.12 -3.82
CA GLU A 59 -15.48 7.21 -2.83
C GLU A 59 -14.61 5.97 -2.59
N LEU A 60 -14.08 5.36 -3.66
CA LEU A 60 -13.16 4.24 -3.52
C LEU A 60 -11.90 4.63 -2.72
N PHE A 61 -11.39 5.85 -2.91
CA PHE A 61 -10.21 6.31 -2.19
C PHE A 61 -10.48 6.46 -0.70
N GLU A 62 -11.64 7.01 -0.33
CA GLU A 62 -12.06 7.10 1.07
C GLU A 62 -12.17 5.71 1.71
N GLU A 63 -12.79 4.74 1.03
CA GLU A 63 -12.89 3.37 1.53
C GLU A 63 -11.51 2.71 1.67
N LEU A 64 -10.63 2.89 0.67
CA LEU A 64 -9.26 2.36 0.71
C LEU A 64 -8.39 3.01 1.79
N LYS A 65 -8.71 4.23 2.26
CA LYS A 65 -7.95 4.84 3.36
C LYS A 65 -8.06 4.04 4.65
N ASN A 66 -9.22 3.40 4.86
CA ASN A 66 -9.51 2.56 6.02
C ASN A 66 -8.86 1.17 5.93
N VAL A 67 -8.35 0.80 4.75
CA VAL A 67 -7.61 -0.43 4.53
C VAL A 67 -6.13 -0.21 4.89
N TYR A 68 -5.63 -1.03 5.81
CA TYR A 68 -4.20 -1.02 6.11
C TYR A 68 -3.41 -1.61 4.93
N LEU A 69 -2.49 -0.82 4.41
CA LEU A 69 -1.46 -1.17 3.45
C LEU A 69 -0.12 -0.66 3.99
N PRO A 70 0.98 -1.43 3.82
CA PRO A 70 2.32 -0.93 4.12
C PRO A 70 2.58 0.39 3.39
N TYR A 71 3.25 1.36 4.02
CA TYR A 71 3.45 2.71 3.51
C TYR A 71 4.07 2.72 2.10
N ASN A 72 5.09 1.88 1.90
CA ASN A 72 5.77 1.74 0.61
C ASN A 72 4.86 1.15 -0.48
N ILE A 73 3.84 0.39 -0.10
CA ILE A 73 2.85 -0.16 -1.03
C ILE A 73 1.68 0.80 -1.23
N ARG A 74 1.30 1.56 -0.20
CA ARG A 74 0.12 2.41 -0.20
C ARG A 74 0.22 3.48 -1.28
N SER A 75 1.32 4.24 -1.32
CA SER A 75 1.50 5.31 -2.33
C SER A 75 1.46 4.74 -3.75
N ASP A 76 2.15 3.62 -3.99
CA ASP A 76 2.20 2.96 -5.30
C ASP A 76 0.83 2.39 -5.69
N PHE A 77 0.11 1.82 -4.73
CA PHE A 77 -1.23 1.29 -4.93
C PHE A 77 -2.24 2.39 -5.28
N PHE A 78 -2.23 3.53 -4.59
CA PHE A 78 -3.13 4.65 -4.95
C PHE A 78 -2.82 5.17 -6.35
N LYS A 79 -1.54 5.36 -6.71
CA LYS A 79 -1.15 5.72 -8.09
C LYS A 79 -1.59 4.67 -9.11
N PHE A 80 -1.52 3.39 -8.75
CA PHE A 80 -2.01 2.31 -9.59
C PHE A 80 -3.53 2.43 -9.80
N ILE A 81 -4.31 2.67 -8.75
CA ILE A 81 -5.76 2.87 -8.88
C ILE A 81 -6.08 4.10 -9.73
N GLU A 82 -5.36 5.22 -9.58
CA GLU A 82 -5.55 6.40 -10.44
C GLU A 82 -5.42 6.03 -11.92
N LYS A 83 -4.38 5.27 -12.27
CA LYS A 83 -4.18 4.80 -13.65
C LYS A 83 -5.30 3.88 -14.13
N VAL A 84 -5.81 3.00 -13.27
CA VAL A 84 -6.94 2.13 -13.62
C VAL A 84 -8.18 2.96 -13.95
N PHE A 85 -8.49 3.98 -13.15
CA PHE A 85 -9.63 4.86 -13.42
C PHE A 85 -9.43 5.75 -14.66
N MET A 86 -8.19 5.97 -15.10
CA MET A 86 -7.96 6.62 -16.38
C MET A 86 -8.49 5.78 -17.55
N PHE A 87 -8.60 4.45 -17.44
CA PHE A 87 -9.15 3.62 -18.53
C PHE A 87 -10.61 3.97 -18.85
N GLU A 88 -11.37 4.46 -17.87
CA GLU A 88 -12.78 4.83 -18.04
C GLU A 88 -12.96 6.11 -18.87
N TYR A 89 -12.00 7.05 -18.77
CA TYR A 89 -12.13 8.39 -19.34
C TYR A 89 -11.09 8.70 -20.43
N SER A 90 -10.07 7.87 -20.57
CA SER A 90 -8.96 8.10 -21.48
C SER A 90 -9.29 7.62 -22.89
N GLN A 91 -8.84 8.38 -23.89
CA GLN A 91 -8.81 7.95 -25.29
C GLN A 91 -7.49 7.23 -25.64
N VAL A 92 -6.59 7.07 -24.67
CA VAL A 92 -5.30 6.42 -24.88
C VAL A 92 -5.51 4.92 -25.03
N SER A 93 -5.10 4.37 -26.17
CA SER A 93 -5.03 2.93 -26.38
C SER A 93 -3.79 2.36 -25.68
N TYR A 94 -3.97 1.33 -24.87
CA TYR A 94 -2.88 0.58 -24.24
C TYR A 94 -2.49 -0.62 -25.10
N SER A 95 -1.20 -0.93 -25.16
CA SER A 95 -0.75 -2.17 -25.80
C SER A 95 -1.11 -3.40 -24.95
N ASP A 96 -1.18 -4.57 -25.58
CA ASP A 96 -1.45 -5.83 -24.89
C ASP A 96 -0.37 -6.13 -23.82
N GLU A 97 0.90 -5.82 -24.12
CA GLU A 97 2.02 -5.87 -23.18
C GLU A 97 1.84 -4.95 -21.97
N ASP A 98 1.35 -3.71 -22.18
CA ASP A 98 1.08 -2.78 -21.09
C ASP A 98 -0.03 -3.32 -20.18
N LEU A 99 -1.13 -3.81 -20.77
CA LEU A 99 -2.25 -4.39 -20.01
C LEU A 99 -1.83 -5.63 -19.22
N LYS A 100 -0.99 -6.50 -19.79
CA LYS A 100 -0.38 -7.63 -19.07
C LYS A 100 0.52 -7.17 -17.93
N THR A 101 1.24 -6.06 -18.11
CA THR A 101 2.05 -5.46 -17.05
C THR A 101 1.15 -4.94 -15.92
N PHE A 102 0.04 -4.27 -16.24
CA PHE A 102 -0.97 -3.85 -15.27
C PHE A 102 -1.54 -5.02 -14.46
N LEU A 103 -1.92 -6.11 -15.12
CA LEU A 103 -2.44 -7.32 -14.47
C LEU A 103 -1.42 -7.94 -13.51
N ASN A 104 -0.15 -7.97 -13.89
CA ASN A 104 0.94 -8.45 -13.02
C ASN A 104 1.20 -7.53 -11.82
N GLU A 105 1.09 -6.22 -12.01
CA GLU A 105 1.18 -5.24 -10.91
C GLU A 105 0.02 -5.45 -9.94
N PHE A 106 -1.21 -5.55 -10.46
CA PHE A 106 -2.42 -5.80 -9.69
C PHE A 106 -2.34 -7.08 -8.85
N LYS A 107 -1.85 -8.17 -9.47
CA LYS A 107 -1.59 -9.44 -8.78
C LYS A 107 -0.72 -9.27 -7.54
N SER A 108 0.24 -8.36 -7.57
CA SER A 108 1.08 -8.09 -6.39
C SER A 108 0.36 -7.31 -5.29
N TYR A 109 -0.61 -6.44 -5.62
CA TYR A 109 -1.44 -5.75 -4.63
C TYR A 109 -2.48 -6.66 -3.97
N ILE A 110 -3.03 -7.63 -4.70
CA ILE A 110 -3.93 -8.65 -4.14
C ILE A 110 -3.29 -9.39 -2.96
N ASP A 111 -1.99 -9.69 -3.05
CA ASP A 111 -1.25 -10.28 -1.95
C ASP A 111 -1.29 -9.38 -0.70
N TYR A 112 -1.05 -8.08 -0.84
CA TYR A 112 -1.08 -7.17 0.31
C TYR A 112 -2.49 -7.00 0.88
N LEU A 113 -3.50 -6.87 0.02
CA LEU A 113 -4.90 -6.63 0.42
C LEU A 113 -5.53 -7.84 1.14
N LEU A 114 -5.18 -9.06 0.72
CA LEU A 114 -5.81 -10.28 1.24
C LEU A 114 -5.00 -11.00 2.33
N VAL A 115 -3.76 -10.60 2.62
CA VAL A 115 -2.99 -11.19 3.74
C VAL A 115 -3.70 -10.87 5.06
N SER A 116 -4.15 -11.92 5.75
CA SER A 116 -4.84 -11.81 7.03
C SER A 116 -3.95 -11.13 8.08
N THR A 117 -4.52 -10.20 8.87
CA THR A 117 -3.81 -9.49 9.95
C THR A 117 -3.19 -10.43 10.99
N GLN A 118 -3.74 -11.63 11.19
CA GLN A 118 -3.19 -12.64 12.10
C GLN A 118 -1.95 -13.40 11.56
N GLU A 119 -1.76 -13.49 10.24
CA GLU A 119 -0.55 -14.10 9.65
C GLU A 119 0.59 -13.09 9.42
N ARG A 120 0.31 -11.78 9.55
CA ARG A 120 1.28 -10.71 9.25
C ARG A 120 2.47 -10.67 10.21
N SER A 121 2.30 -10.94 11.50
CA SER A 121 3.42 -10.94 12.46
C SER A 121 4.49 -11.99 12.13
N LYS A 122 4.15 -13.04 11.37
CA LYS A 122 5.06 -14.14 11.04
C LYS A 122 5.62 -14.10 9.61
N ARG A 123 4.94 -13.44 8.65
CA ARG A 123 5.32 -13.44 7.21
C ARG A 123 5.80 -12.11 6.64
N VAL A 124 5.48 -10.96 7.28
CA VAL A 124 5.82 -9.63 6.73
C VAL A 124 7.33 -9.43 6.64
N GLY A 125 8.12 -10.01 7.56
CA GLY A 125 9.58 -9.91 7.51
C GLY A 125 10.26 -10.68 6.36
N SER A 126 9.66 -11.75 5.82
CA SER A 126 10.37 -12.64 4.88
C SER A 126 9.93 -12.49 3.42
N VAL A 127 8.64 -12.24 3.16
CA VAL A 127 8.12 -12.15 1.77
C VAL A 127 8.32 -10.74 1.19
N VAL A 128 8.15 -9.69 2.01
CA VAL A 128 8.43 -8.30 1.63
C VAL A 128 9.93 -8.14 1.34
N PHE A 129 10.79 -8.76 2.15
CA PHE A 129 12.24 -8.73 1.99
C PHE A 129 12.73 -9.41 0.71
N LYS A 130 12.14 -10.55 0.34
CA LYS A 130 12.56 -11.32 -0.86
C LYS A 130 12.13 -10.62 -2.16
N ARG A 131 10.91 -10.08 -2.23
CA ARG A 131 10.41 -9.40 -3.45
C ARG A 131 10.87 -7.95 -3.59
N TRP A 132 11.14 -7.25 -2.49
CA TRP A 132 11.72 -5.90 -2.53
C TRP A 132 13.15 -5.90 -3.07
N LYS A 133 13.96 -6.91 -2.72
CA LYS A 133 15.31 -7.10 -3.27
C LYS A 133 15.31 -7.29 -4.79
N ASP A 134 14.32 -8.01 -5.31
CA ASP A 134 14.22 -8.31 -6.75
C ASP A 134 13.69 -7.11 -7.58
N ARG A 135 12.74 -6.30 -7.05
CA ARG A 135 12.20 -5.12 -7.76
C ARG A 135 13.10 -3.87 -7.68
N THR A 136 13.78 -3.64 -6.55
CA THR A 136 14.69 -2.49 -6.42
C THR A 136 15.92 -2.61 -7.32
N LEU A 137 16.47 -3.82 -7.46
CA LEU A 137 17.59 -4.07 -8.37
C LEU A 137 17.27 -3.72 -9.83
N ASP A 138 16.04 -3.97 -10.30
CA ASP A 138 15.63 -3.67 -11.68
C ASP A 138 15.29 -2.20 -11.90
N TYR A 139 14.71 -1.53 -10.89
CA TYR A 139 14.46 -0.08 -10.93
C TYR A 139 15.78 0.71 -10.99
N PHE A 140 16.79 0.36 -10.18
CA PHE A 140 18.11 0.99 -10.22
C PHE A 140 18.91 0.67 -11.49
N ARG A 141 18.68 -0.49 -12.13
CA ARG A 141 19.32 -0.85 -13.40
C ARG A 141 18.83 0.00 -14.57
N LYS A 142 17.57 0.46 -14.54
CA LYS A 142 16.98 1.32 -15.56
C LYS A 142 17.34 2.80 -15.37
N PHE A 143 17.48 3.27 -14.12
CA PHE A 143 17.83 4.67 -13.84
C PHE A 143 19.31 5.03 -14.05
N ARG A 144 20.23 4.06 -14.09
CA ARG A 144 21.65 4.33 -14.39
C ARG A 144 21.97 4.55 -15.88
N LYS A 145 20.96 4.48 -16.76
CA LYS A 145 21.13 4.62 -18.22
C LYS A 145 20.48 5.86 -18.83
N HIS A 146 19.80 6.69 -18.03
CA HIS A 146 19.18 7.93 -18.52
C HIS A 146 19.74 9.14 -17.77
N ASP A 147 20.99 9.50 -18.08
CA ASP A 147 21.43 10.89 -17.99
C ASP A 147 20.99 11.60 -19.27
N VAL A 148 19.80 12.19 -19.27
CA VAL A 148 19.36 13.11 -20.32
C VAL A 148 18.63 14.29 -19.70
N LYS A 149 19.31 15.45 -19.75
CA LYS A 149 18.85 16.84 -19.82
C LYS A 149 17.59 17.22 -19.03
N LYS A 150 17.82 18.01 -17.98
CA LYS A 150 16.83 18.92 -17.39
C LYS A 150 16.57 20.08 -18.38
N ASP A 151 15.33 20.22 -18.81
CA ASP A 151 14.76 21.48 -19.26
C ASP A 151 13.43 21.71 -18.53
N ASP A 152 13.14 23.00 -18.30
CA ASP A 152 12.17 23.60 -17.40
C ASP A 152 10.76 22.99 -17.41
N LEU A 153 10.23 22.71 -16.21
CA LEU A 153 8.82 22.46 -15.96
C LEU A 153 8.32 23.44 -14.90
N GLN A 154 7.51 24.39 -15.34
CA GLN A 154 6.74 25.30 -14.51
C GLN A 154 5.78 24.51 -13.61
N GLU A 155 5.78 24.84 -12.32
CA GLU A 155 4.79 24.37 -11.35
C GLU A 155 3.40 24.81 -11.79
N LYS A 156 2.56 23.83 -12.13
CA LYS A 156 1.13 24.03 -12.36
C LYS A 156 0.42 23.67 -11.07
N GLU A 157 -0.17 24.67 -10.42
CA GLU A 157 -0.94 24.51 -9.18
C GLU A 157 -2.05 23.47 -9.37
N VAL A 158 -2.02 22.45 -8.52
CA VAL A 158 -3.03 21.38 -8.47
C VAL A 158 -4.20 21.87 -7.60
N PRO A 159 -5.48 21.67 -8.01
CA PRO A 159 -6.63 22.08 -7.22
C PRO A 159 -6.65 21.38 -5.87
N HIS A 160 -6.70 22.17 -4.79
CA HIS A 160 -6.95 21.69 -3.43
C HIS A 160 -8.36 21.10 -3.34
N LEU A 161 -8.46 19.76 -3.30
CA LEU A 161 -9.69 19.05 -2.95
C LEU A 161 -9.98 19.27 -1.47
N SER A 162 -11.18 19.75 -1.16
CA SER A 162 -11.66 20.01 0.20
C SER A 162 -11.84 18.70 0.97
N LEU A 163 -10.91 18.43 1.90
CA LEU A 163 -11.00 17.34 2.87
C LEU A 163 -12.27 17.45 3.72
N GLU A 164 -13.17 16.48 3.62
CA GLU A 164 -14.05 16.18 4.74
C GLU A 164 -13.20 15.68 5.92
N VAL A 165 -13.50 16.22 7.10
CA VAL A 165 -12.63 16.19 8.27
C VAL A 165 -12.59 14.77 8.84
N MET A 166 -11.58 13.99 8.44
CA MET A 166 -11.21 12.76 9.16
C MET A 166 -11.09 13.11 10.65
N SER A 167 -11.63 12.26 11.53
CA SER A 167 -11.46 12.50 12.97
C SER A 167 -9.95 12.63 13.26
N PRO A 168 -9.52 13.63 14.04
CA PRO A 168 -8.10 13.88 14.31
C PRO A 168 -7.37 12.63 14.83
N VAL A 169 -8.11 11.76 15.52
CA VAL A 169 -7.62 10.50 16.09
C VAL A 169 -7.23 9.49 15.02
N MET A 170 -8.08 9.26 14.01
CA MET A 170 -7.77 8.34 12.92
C MET A 170 -6.58 8.80 12.07
N ALA A 171 -6.44 10.11 11.87
CA ALA A 171 -5.29 10.67 11.16
C ALA A 171 -3.98 10.34 11.89
N ASN A 172 -3.97 10.51 13.22
CA ASN A 172 -2.82 10.21 14.06
C ASN A 172 -2.43 8.72 14.02
N HIS A 173 -3.38 7.79 14.01
CA HIS A 173 -3.08 6.35 13.89
C HIS A 173 -2.37 5.99 12.59
N VAL A 174 -2.86 6.51 11.47
CA VAL A 174 -2.26 6.28 10.15
C VAL A 174 -0.84 6.87 10.12
N GLU A 175 -0.67 8.07 10.68
CA GLU A 175 0.62 8.74 10.71
C GLU A 175 1.64 8.01 11.61
N ILE A 176 1.23 7.57 12.81
CA ILE A 176 2.08 6.78 13.72
C ILE A 176 2.55 5.49 13.04
N ASN A 177 1.66 4.74 12.41
CA ASN A 177 2.02 3.50 11.72
C ASN A 177 3.00 3.75 10.56
N SER A 178 2.76 4.80 9.77
CA SER A 178 3.65 5.23 8.70
C SER A 178 5.05 5.59 9.21
N LEU A 179 5.14 6.34 10.31
CA LEU A 179 6.42 6.72 10.91
C LEU A 179 7.15 5.51 11.52
N LEU A 180 6.44 4.58 12.18
CA LEU A 180 7.01 3.35 12.71
C LEU A 180 7.69 2.51 11.62
N GLU A 181 7.04 2.37 10.47
CA GLU A 181 7.64 1.67 9.31
C GLU A 181 8.90 2.37 8.80
N LYS A 182 8.90 3.71 8.72
CA LYS A 182 10.09 4.49 8.35
C LYS A 182 11.23 4.30 9.36
N ILE A 183 10.93 4.20 10.65
CA ILE A 183 11.94 3.91 11.68
C ILE A 183 12.58 2.55 11.44
N TYR A 184 11.79 1.49 11.23
CA TYR A 184 12.33 0.17 10.93
C TYR A 184 13.18 0.17 9.65
N TYR A 185 12.79 0.93 8.63
CA TYR A 185 13.57 1.10 7.42
C TYR A 185 14.91 1.81 7.68
N SER A 186 14.92 2.90 8.45
CA SER A 186 16.14 3.61 8.84
C SER A 186 17.08 2.73 9.68
N LEU A 187 16.53 2.01 10.66
CA LEU A 187 17.28 1.04 11.48
C LEU A 187 17.93 -0.06 10.63
N TYR A 188 17.22 -0.57 9.63
CA TYR A 188 17.75 -1.60 8.72
C TYR A 188 18.94 -1.09 7.89
N ASN A 189 18.94 0.18 7.51
CA ASN A 189 20.03 0.81 6.76
C ASN A 189 21.12 1.42 7.66
N SER A 190 21.10 1.13 8.96
CA SER A 190 21.99 1.72 9.97
C SER A 190 21.95 3.26 10.03
N ASP A 191 20.86 3.89 9.57
CA ASP A 191 20.65 5.33 9.66
C ASP A 191 19.98 5.67 11.00
N LEU A 192 20.80 5.71 12.05
CA LEU A 192 20.33 5.94 13.42
C LEU A 192 19.80 7.36 13.66
N THR A 193 20.33 8.35 12.94
CA THR A 193 19.88 9.74 13.03
C THR A 193 18.43 9.85 12.57
N SER A 194 18.13 9.37 11.36
CA SER A 194 16.76 9.39 10.83
C SER A 194 15.80 8.57 11.70
N ALA A 195 16.24 7.39 12.18
CA ALA A 195 15.42 6.56 13.07
C ALA A 195 15.06 7.29 14.38
N THR A 196 16.01 8.02 14.96
CA THR A 196 15.81 8.78 16.21
C THR A 196 14.86 9.96 15.99
N ASP A 197 15.07 10.73 14.92
CA ASP A 197 14.22 11.88 14.58
C ASP A 197 12.76 11.45 14.31
N LEU A 198 12.58 10.35 13.60
CA LEU A 198 11.25 9.78 13.36
C LEU A 198 10.61 9.25 14.65
N TYR A 199 11.38 8.60 15.52
CA TYR A 199 10.88 8.12 16.81
C TYR A 199 10.35 9.28 17.68
N GLN A 200 11.06 10.41 17.73
CA GLN A 200 10.59 11.59 18.45
C GLN A 200 9.24 12.09 17.92
N LYS A 201 9.05 12.11 16.59
CA LYS A 201 7.77 12.47 15.96
C LYS A 201 6.67 11.49 16.35
N VAL A 202 6.95 10.19 16.37
CA VAL A 202 5.98 9.19 16.81
C VAL A 202 5.58 9.40 18.26
N VAL A 203 6.55 9.67 19.16
CA VAL A 203 6.26 9.93 20.57
C VAL A 203 5.39 11.18 20.74
N SER A 204 5.62 12.23 19.95
CA SER A 204 4.74 13.41 19.99
C SER A 204 3.30 13.09 19.58
N LEU A 205 3.08 12.32 18.51
CA LEU A 205 1.74 11.90 18.08
C LEU A 205 1.11 10.92 19.07
N TYR A 206 1.89 9.98 19.60
CA TYR A 206 1.43 9.06 20.63
C TYR A 206 0.91 9.80 21.86
N ASN A 207 1.58 10.89 22.27
CA ASN A 207 1.18 11.65 23.44
C ASN A 207 -0.14 12.40 23.24
N THR A 208 -0.54 12.72 22.00
CA THR A 208 -1.85 13.32 21.68
C THR A 208 -2.99 12.31 21.63
N LEU A 209 -2.70 11.00 21.58
CA LEU A 209 -3.72 9.96 21.61
C LEU A 209 -4.41 9.87 22.98
N PRO A 210 -5.71 9.48 23.01
CA PRO A 210 -6.41 9.21 24.24
C PRO A 210 -5.85 7.95 24.95
N PRO A 211 -6.00 7.83 26.28
CA PRO A 211 -5.40 6.75 27.08
C PRO A 211 -5.72 5.33 26.60
N GLU A 212 -6.94 5.10 26.15
CA GLU A 212 -7.43 3.82 25.63
C GLU A 212 -6.65 3.34 24.38
N GLU A 213 -6.20 4.26 23.54
CA GLU A 213 -5.49 3.93 22.30
C GLU A 213 -3.99 3.83 22.50
N LYS A 214 -3.44 4.56 23.49
CA LYS A 214 -2.02 4.48 23.87
C LYS A 214 -1.59 3.05 24.19
N ALA A 215 -2.45 2.26 24.84
CA ALA A 215 -2.17 0.87 25.16
C ALA A 215 -1.77 0.03 23.93
N SER A 216 -2.35 0.31 22.76
CA SER A 216 -2.09 -0.44 21.52
C SER A 216 -0.70 -0.20 20.91
N TYR A 217 -0.06 0.93 21.24
CA TYR A 217 1.25 1.31 20.69
C TYR A 217 2.39 1.16 21.67
N TYR A 218 2.11 1.12 22.97
CA TYR A 218 3.16 1.14 24.00
C TYR A 218 4.23 0.07 23.80
N GLU A 219 3.84 -1.19 23.57
CA GLU A 219 4.79 -2.29 23.36
C GLU A 219 5.65 -2.08 22.11
N VAL A 220 5.05 -1.59 21.02
CA VAL A 220 5.75 -1.33 19.76
C VAL A 220 6.75 -0.20 19.93
N LEU A 221 6.36 0.89 20.58
CA LEU A 221 7.25 2.03 20.83
C LEU A 221 8.40 1.66 21.75
N ASN A 222 8.14 0.87 22.79
CA ASN A 222 9.19 0.40 23.68
C ASN A 222 10.19 -0.50 22.94
N SER A 223 9.70 -1.39 22.07
CA SER A 223 10.56 -2.22 21.22
C SER A 223 11.41 -1.41 20.24
N VAL A 224 10.85 -0.35 19.65
CA VAL A 224 11.59 0.57 18.76
C VAL A 224 12.66 1.32 19.55
N TYR A 225 12.33 1.83 20.74
CA TYR A 225 13.28 2.50 21.62
C TYR A 225 14.47 1.60 21.98
N ASP A 226 14.20 0.37 22.40
CA ASP A 226 15.24 -0.60 22.75
C ASP A 226 16.13 -0.92 21.54
N SER A 227 15.55 -1.01 20.34
CA SER A 227 16.28 -1.24 19.09
C SER A 227 17.21 -0.08 18.75
N ILE A 228 16.73 1.17 18.85
CA ILE A 228 17.56 2.37 18.63
C ILE A 228 18.71 2.41 19.64
N LYS A 229 18.41 2.19 20.92
CA LYS A 229 19.39 2.21 22.01
C LYS A 229 20.47 1.16 21.83
N LYS A 230 20.08 -0.07 21.48
CA LYS A 230 21.02 -1.18 21.26
C LYS A 230 21.97 -0.91 20.07
N SER A 231 21.44 -0.35 18.99
CA SER A 231 22.25 -0.02 17.80
C SER A 231 23.22 1.14 18.07
N GLY A 232 22.81 2.13 18.87
CA GLY A 232 23.68 3.23 19.30
C GLY A 232 24.84 2.82 20.22
N LEU A 233 24.68 1.71 20.96
CA LEU A 233 25.74 1.17 21.83
C LEU A 233 26.78 0.31 21.08
N SER A 234 26.50 -0.05 19.82
CA SER A 234 27.38 -0.91 19.00
C SER A 234 28.28 -0.13 18.04
N SER A 235 28.21 1.20 18.08
CA SER A 235 29.02 2.15 17.27
C SER A 235 30.08 2.79 18.13
#